data_AF-A0AAE0EDA2-F1
#
_entry.id   AF-A0AAE0EDA2-F1
#
_cell.length_a   1.000
_cell.length_b   1.000
_cell.length_c   1.000
_cell.angle_alpha   90.00
_cell.angle_beta   90.00
_cell.angle_gamma   90.00
#
_symmetry.space_group_name_H-M   'P 1'
#
loop_
_entity.id
_entity.type
_entity.pdbx_description
1 polymer ?
#
loop_
_entity_poly.entity_id
_entity_poly.type
_entity_poly.pdbx_seq_one_letter_code
_entity_poly.pdbx_strand_id
1 'polypeptide(L)'
;MFEIPLAVRGSLYAVVSNYYFNGSWHFEECFLDRHPKASSLISKIVIVPYSSDTLIWIHSSSDQFSSKEAHRFFPRQSWSMDWFIGGKKIWKPFIPHSRSTLMWRMLLRHLPTEDSLAKAGLSLASSCQFCYALTESLAYLFLHCPYSSGLWDYFLSLFRVHLSFQLSPLDLFISTISWKASPQVGNLWLTTVVQILWAIWYARNRLIFEDCFIPLISSISFIHMTFKDCNRLNIGGMHNTQSDLLPLHRLRVRPCPPRAPRIIEVYYRPPHSTLA
;
A
#
# COMPACT_ATOMS: atom_id res chain seq x y z
N MET A 1 0.09 10.15 19.91
CA MET A 1 1.11 11.11 20.37
C MET A 1 0.37 12.20 21.12
N PHE A 2 0.77 12.54 22.35
CA PHE A 2 0.06 13.52 23.18
C PHE A 2 -0.14 14.82 22.39
N GLU A 3 -1.38 15.28 22.23
CA GLU A 3 -1.77 16.42 21.38
C GLU A 3 -1.30 17.76 21.97
N ILE A 4 0.01 17.94 22.11
CA ILE A 4 0.61 19.13 22.70
C ILE A 4 0.57 20.26 21.66
N PRO A 5 -0.02 21.43 21.99
CA PRO A 5 -0.07 22.57 21.07
C PRO A 5 1.33 23.05 20.64
N LEU A 6 1.51 23.34 19.35
CA LEU A 6 2.79 23.78 18.77
C LEU A 6 3.41 24.99 19.49
N ALA A 7 2.57 25.91 19.97
CA ALA A 7 2.99 27.12 20.69
C ALA A 7 3.71 26.82 22.01
N VAL A 8 3.44 25.67 22.63
CA VAL A 8 3.98 25.30 23.95
C VAL A 8 5.14 24.30 23.83
N ARG A 9 5.31 23.68 22.65
CA ARG A 9 6.32 22.63 22.46
C ARG A 9 7.75 23.12 22.70
N GLY A 10 8.04 24.38 22.36
CA GLY A 10 9.36 25.00 22.56
C GLY A 10 9.67 25.37 24.02
N SER A 11 8.67 25.40 24.90
CA SER A 11 8.84 25.75 26.33
C SER A 11 8.83 24.53 27.25
N LEU A 12 8.75 23.30 26.73
CA LEU A 12 8.81 22.06 27.50
C LEU A 12 10.25 21.54 27.61
N TYR A 13 11.05 22.17 28.47
CA TYR A 13 12.45 21.76 28.74
C TYR A 13 12.60 20.90 30.00
N ALA A 14 11.53 20.74 30.78
CA ALA A 14 11.61 20.02 32.03
C ALA A 14 11.62 18.50 31.81
N VAL A 15 12.57 17.82 32.47
CA VAL A 15 12.71 16.35 32.44
C VAL A 15 12.19 15.74 33.73
N VAL A 16 11.87 14.44 33.71
CA VAL A 16 11.40 13.70 34.89
C VAL A 16 12.39 13.82 36.05
N SER A 17 13.69 13.78 35.78
CA SER A 17 14.74 13.94 36.78
C SER A 17 14.76 15.33 37.43
N ASN A 18 14.08 16.34 36.90
CA ASN A 18 13.95 17.64 37.58
C ASN A 18 12.94 17.61 38.73
N TYR A 19 12.08 16.58 38.76
CA TYR A 19 10.98 16.47 39.72
C TYR A 19 11.00 15.14 40.49
N TYR A 20 11.91 14.23 40.21
CA TYR A 20 12.00 12.92 40.88
C TYR A 20 13.39 12.69 41.45
N PHE A 21 13.50 12.71 42.77
CA PHE A 21 14.76 12.51 43.50
C PHE A 21 14.52 11.60 44.70
N ASN A 22 15.50 10.73 45.02
CA ASN A 22 15.46 9.84 46.18
C ASN A 22 14.18 9.01 46.34
N GLY A 23 13.54 8.63 45.23
CA GLY A 23 12.33 7.79 45.24
C GLY A 23 11.02 8.58 45.39
N SER A 24 11.07 9.91 45.47
CA SER A 24 9.89 10.77 45.65
C SER A 24 9.77 11.86 44.59
N TRP A 25 8.52 12.20 44.27
CA TRP A 25 8.19 13.33 43.42
C TRP A 25 8.18 14.64 44.21
N HIS A 26 8.81 15.67 43.66
CA HIS A 26 8.90 17.02 44.22
C HIS A 26 8.36 18.01 43.21
N PHE A 27 7.28 18.69 43.57
CA PHE A 27 6.65 19.74 42.77
C PHE A 27 6.54 21.03 43.57
N GLU A 28 6.50 22.17 42.89
CA GLU A 28 6.22 23.46 43.53
C GLU A 28 4.81 23.46 44.15
N GLU A 29 4.64 24.13 45.30
CA GLU A 29 3.35 24.22 46.00
C GLU A 29 2.24 24.76 45.10
N CYS A 30 2.56 25.73 44.23
CA CYS A 30 1.59 26.31 43.29
C CYS A 30 1.02 25.28 42.30
N PHE A 31 1.78 24.24 41.95
CA PHE A 31 1.33 23.15 41.09
C PHE A 31 0.44 22.18 41.85
N LEU A 32 0.80 21.86 43.10
CA LEU A 32 0.02 20.99 43.98
C LEU A 32 -1.38 21.56 44.21
N ASP A 33 -1.47 22.87 44.46
CA ASP A 33 -2.74 23.58 44.70
C ASP A 33 -3.60 23.68 43.44
N ARG A 34 -2.98 23.96 42.29
CA ARG A 34 -3.70 24.14 41.03
C ARG A 34 -4.16 22.81 40.41
N HIS A 35 -3.40 21.74 40.63
CA HIS A 35 -3.64 20.43 40.02
C HIS A 35 -3.57 19.27 41.02
N PRO A 36 -4.42 19.26 42.07
CA PRO A 36 -4.37 18.26 43.13
C PRO A 36 -4.62 16.83 42.63
N LYS A 37 -5.50 16.67 41.63
CA LYS A 37 -5.74 15.36 40.99
C LYS A 37 -4.51 14.82 40.27
N ALA A 38 -3.82 15.67 39.51
CA ALA A 38 -2.61 15.26 38.79
C ALA A 38 -1.50 14.88 39.77
N SER A 39 -1.30 15.70 40.80
CA SER A 39 -0.36 15.41 41.89
C SER A 39 -0.65 14.04 42.53
N SER A 40 -1.91 13.77 42.87
CA SER A 40 -2.32 12.49 43.49
C SER A 40 -2.11 11.25 42.61
N LEU A 41 -2.08 11.43 41.28
CA LEU A 41 -1.81 10.34 40.34
C LEU A 41 -0.31 10.15 40.17
N ILE A 42 0.44 11.25 40.03
CA ILE A 42 1.89 11.20 39.86
C ILE A 42 2.57 10.64 41.11
N SER A 43 2.09 11.01 42.31
CA SER A 43 2.63 10.50 43.57
C SER A 43 2.53 8.97 43.73
N LYS A 44 1.65 8.31 42.97
CA LYS A 44 1.51 6.85 42.95
C LYS A 44 2.52 6.16 42.03
N ILE A 45 3.21 6.92 41.18
CA ILE A 45 4.20 6.40 40.24
C ILE A 45 5.54 6.30 40.97
N VAL A 46 6.08 5.09 41.10
CA VAL A 46 7.41 4.85 41.63
C VAL A 46 8.33 4.51 40.46
N ILE A 47 9.41 5.29 40.29
CA ILE A 47 10.42 5.02 39.26
C ILE A 47 11.52 4.20 39.92
N VAL A 48 11.77 3.00 39.39
CA VAL A 48 12.79 2.09 39.92
C VAL A 48 14.13 2.42 39.24
N PRO A 49 15.12 2.98 39.95
CA PRO A 49 16.33 3.57 39.33
C PRO A 49 17.31 2.55 38.74
N TYR A 50 17.04 1.24 38.86
CA TYR A 50 17.95 0.16 38.43
C TYR A 50 17.27 -0.93 37.59
N SER A 51 16.04 -0.71 37.13
CA SER A 51 15.39 -1.61 36.17
C SER A 51 15.67 -1.14 34.74
N SER A 52 15.97 -2.09 33.84
CA SER A 52 15.93 -1.81 32.40
C SER A 52 14.53 -1.37 32.00
N ASP A 53 14.44 -0.40 31.09
CA ASP A 53 13.17 -0.03 30.46
C ASP A 53 12.53 -1.25 29.80
N THR A 54 11.22 -1.40 29.99
CA THR A 54 10.41 -2.45 29.37
C THR A 54 9.26 -1.85 28.59
N LEU A 55 8.92 -2.48 27.46
CA LEU A 55 7.75 -2.10 26.68
C LEU A 55 6.50 -2.70 27.33
N ILE A 56 5.57 -1.83 27.73
CA ILE A 56 4.34 -2.22 28.41
C ILE A 56 3.15 -2.05 27.46
N TRP A 57 2.28 -3.05 27.37
CA TRP A 57 1.02 -2.91 26.64
C TRP A 57 -0.08 -2.41 27.58
N ILE A 58 -0.45 -1.13 27.45
CA ILE A 58 -1.40 -0.41 28.34
C ILE A 58 -2.79 -1.06 28.43
N HIS A 59 -3.13 -1.94 27.48
CA HIS A 59 -4.42 -2.64 27.42
C HIS A 59 -4.31 -4.12 27.81
N SER A 60 -3.18 -4.55 28.38
CA SER A 60 -2.98 -5.88 28.95
C SER A 60 -3.13 -5.84 30.46
N SER A 61 -3.72 -6.87 31.06
CA SER A 61 -3.72 -7.06 32.50
C SER A 61 -2.39 -7.63 33.03
N SER A 62 -1.52 -8.12 32.14
CA SER A 62 -0.25 -8.74 32.50
C SER A 62 0.96 -7.92 32.03
N ASP A 63 0.77 -6.65 31.65
CA ASP A 63 1.81 -5.72 31.17
C ASP A 63 2.60 -6.19 29.93
N GLN A 64 2.26 -7.36 29.40
CA GLN A 64 2.93 -8.01 28.28
C GLN A 64 2.12 -7.86 27.00
N PHE A 65 2.82 -7.63 25.90
CA PHE A 65 2.18 -7.62 24.59
C PHE A 65 1.78 -9.05 24.17
N SER A 66 0.52 -9.23 23.79
CA SER A 66 0.06 -10.42 23.07
C SER A 66 -0.74 -10.02 21.85
N SER A 67 -0.46 -10.66 20.71
CA SER A 67 -1.22 -10.49 19.47
C SER A 67 -2.72 -10.75 19.68
N LYS A 68 -3.08 -11.62 20.62
CA LYS A 68 -4.47 -11.94 20.98
C LYS A 68 -5.19 -10.77 21.65
N GLU A 69 -4.52 -10.10 22.59
CA GLU A 69 -5.07 -8.93 23.30
C GLU A 69 -5.11 -7.71 22.38
N ALA A 70 -4.06 -7.50 21.58
CA ALA A 70 -4.04 -6.46 20.56
C ALA A 70 -5.21 -6.63 19.57
N HIS A 71 -5.43 -7.84 19.05
CA HIS A 71 -6.55 -8.13 18.14
C HIS A 71 -7.93 -7.93 18.79
N ARG A 72 -8.06 -8.12 20.11
CA ARG A 72 -9.31 -7.87 20.84
C ARG A 72 -9.54 -6.37 21.08
N PHE A 73 -8.46 -5.63 21.33
CA PHE A 73 -8.50 -4.21 21.63
C PHE A 73 -8.75 -3.35 20.39
N PHE A 74 -8.05 -3.64 19.29
CA PHE A 74 -8.33 -2.95 18.04
C PHE A 74 -9.71 -3.38 17.55
N PRO A 75 -10.71 -2.48 17.50
CA PRO A 75 -11.97 -2.82 16.88
C PRO A 75 -11.68 -3.32 15.46
N ARG A 76 -12.51 -4.25 14.95
CA ARG A 76 -12.51 -4.56 13.52
C ARG A 76 -12.82 -3.24 12.83
N GLN A 77 -11.77 -2.54 12.42
CA GLN A 77 -11.87 -1.32 11.67
C GLN A 77 -12.82 -1.67 10.53
N SER A 78 -13.87 -0.87 10.31
CA SER A 78 -14.72 -1.02 9.13
C SER A 78 -13.82 -0.71 7.95
N TRP A 79 -13.07 -1.72 7.53
CA TRP A 79 -12.16 -1.63 6.41
C TRP A 79 -13.01 -1.12 5.25
N SER A 80 -12.58 -0.04 4.59
CA SER A 80 -13.36 0.61 3.53
C SER A 80 -13.67 -0.39 2.42
N MET A 81 -14.80 -0.28 1.72
CA MET A 81 -15.20 -1.20 0.63
C MET A 81 -14.04 -1.50 -0.36
N ASP A 82 -13.15 -0.54 -0.57
CA ASP A 82 -11.92 -0.63 -1.37
C ASP A 82 -10.97 -1.76 -0.91
N TRP A 83 -10.89 -2.05 0.40
CA TRP A 83 -10.12 -3.15 0.98
C TRP A 83 -10.60 -4.50 0.45
N PHE A 84 -11.92 -4.72 0.44
CA PHE A 84 -12.50 -6.04 0.22
C PHE A 84 -12.37 -6.42 -1.24
N ILE A 85 -12.59 -5.41 -2.10
CA ILE A 85 -12.51 -5.54 -3.55
C ILE A 85 -11.04 -5.62 -3.97
N GLY A 86 -10.16 -4.79 -3.41
CA GLY A 86 -8.75 -4.75 -3.80
C GLY A 86 -7.90 -5.90 -3.25
N GLY A 87 -8.15 -6.33 -2.01
CA GLY A 87 -7.41 -7.40 -1.35
C GLY A 87 -7.47 -8.72 -2.15
N LYS A 88 -8.67 -9.17 -2.55
CA LYS A 88 -8.80 -10.42 -3.33
C LYS A 88 -8.14 -10.37 -4.71
N LYS A 89 -7.94 -9.17 -5.26
CA LYS A 89 -7.40 -8.98 -6.62
C LYS A 89 -5.88 -9.01 -6.63
N ILE A 90 -5.21 -8.55 -5.58
CA ILE A 90 -3.74 -8.51 -5.51
C ILE A 90 -3.10 -9.84 -5.07
N TRP A 91 -3.83 -10.73 -4.40
CA TRP A 91 -3.36 -12.05 -3.97
C TRP A 91 -3.63 -13.10 -5.05
N LYS A 92 -2.98 -12.97 -6.21
CA LYS A 92 -3.08 -13.92 -7.34
C LYS A 92 -1.79 -14.70 -7.50
N PRO A 93 -1.82 -15.96 -7.95
CA PRO A 93 -0.62 -16.77 -8.12
C PRO A 93 0.36 -16.19 -9.14
N PHE A 94 -0.13 -15.35 -10.07
CA PHE A 94 0.70 -14.65 -11.04
C PHE A 94 1.32 -13.34 -10.52
N ILE A 95 0.98 -12.90 -9.30
CA ILE A 95 1.55 -11.72 -8.65
C ILE A 95 2.46 -12.21 -7.51
N PRO A 96 3.76 -11.94 -7.55
CA PRO A 96 4.66 -12.32 -6.46
C PRO A 96 4.26 -11.67 -5.13
N HIS A 97 4.38 -12.42 -4.04
CA HIS A 97 3.93 -12.01 -2.70
C HIS A 97 4.48 -10.64 -2.28
N SER A 98 5.75 -10.35 -2.55
CA SER A 98 6.37 -9.06 -2.21
C SER A 98 5.67 -7.85 -2.84
N ARG A 99 5.12 -8.02 -4.06
CA ARG A 99 4.35 -6.99 -4.75
C ARG A 99 2.95 -6.85 -4.18
N SER A 100 2.30 -7.97 -3.88
CA SER A 100 1.00 -7.97 -3.18
C SER A 100 1.10 -7.29 -1.81
N THR A 101 2.17 -7.52 -1.05
CA THR A 101 2.41 -6.83 0.22
C THR A 101 2.55 -5.32 0.05
N LEU A 102 3.27 -4.87 -0.97
CA LEU A 102 3.38 -3.43 -1.26
C LEU A 102 2.02 -2.82 -1.57
N MET A 103 1.26 -3.45 -2.47
CA MET A 103 -0.07 -2.99 -2.86
C MET A 103 -1.01 -2.94 -1.66
N TRP A 104 -0.97 -3.98 -0.80
CA TRP A 104 -1.74 -4.02 0.43
C TRP A 104 -1.41 -2.84 1.36
N ARG A 105 -0.13 -2.54 1.57
CA ARG A 105 0.29 -1.37 2.36
C ARG A 105 -0.14 -0.04 1.72
N MET A 106 -0.11 0.05 0.39
CA MET A 106 -0.55 1.24 -0.35
C MET A 106 -2.06 1.46 -0.20
N LEU A 107 -2.88 0.41 -0.32
CA LEU A 107 -4.34 0.46 -0.14
C LEU A 107 -4.72 0.88 1.27
N LEU A 108 -3.93 0.50 2.28
CA LEU A 108 -4.10 0.95 3.65
C LEU A 108 -3.59 2.38 3.89
N ARG A 109 -2.94 3.03 2.90
CA ARG A 109 -2.21 4.30 3.08
C ARG A 109 -1.11 4.22 4.16
N HIS A 110 -0.53 3.04 4.36
CA HIS A 110 0.50 2.73 5.37
C HIS A 110 1.92 2.66 4.77
N LEU A 111 2.13 3.27 3.60
CA LEU A 111 3.48 3.43 3.06
C LEU A 111 4.18 4.59 3.78
N PRO A 112 5.46 4.41 4.18
CA PRO A 112 6.26 5.45 4.81
C PRO A 112 6.71 6.46 3.75
N THR A 113 5.77 7.26 3.27
CA THR A 113 6.09 8.49 2.54
C THR A 113 6.40 9.60 3.53
N GLU A 114 7.15 10.60 3.09
CA GLU A 114 7.55 11.70 3.96
C GLU A 114 6.36 12.48 4.54
N ASP A 115 5.24 12.62 3.82
CA ASP A 115 3.99 13.18 4.38
C ASP A 115 3.44 12.32 5.54
N SER A 116 3.56 10.99 5.46
CA SER A 116 3.17 10.07 6.55
C SER A 116 4.15 10.16 7.73
N LEU A 117 5.44 10.36 7.45
CA LEU A 117 6.49 10.54 8.48
C LEU A 117 6.40 11.91 9.15
N ALA A 118 6.10 12.97 8.41
CA ALA A 118 5.87 14.31 8.92
C ALA A 118 4.66 14.35 9.85
N LYS A 119 3.57 13.66 9.50
CA LYS A 119 2.42 13.42 10.39
C LYS A 119 2.79 12.63 11.65
N ALA A 120 3.80 11.77 11.56
CA ALA A 120 4.37 11.06 12.69
C ALA A 120 5.43 11.87 13.46
N GLY A 121 5.65 13.15 13.12
CA GLY A 121 6.57 14.05 13.82
C GLY A 121 8.02 14.00 13.35
N LEU A 122 8.32 13.28 12.26
CA LEU A 122 9.64 13.21 11.63
C LEU A 122 9.71 14.25 10.48
N SER A 123 10.33 15.39 10.74
CA SER A 123 10.55 16.45 9.74
C SER A 123 11.77 16.13 8.87
N LEU A 124 11.54 15.78 7.60
CA LEU A 124 12.58 15.58 6.58
C LEU A 124 12.50 16.70 5.53
N ALA A 125 13.63 17.03 4.88
CA ALA A 125 13.68 18.01 3.81
C ALA A 125 12.90 17.49 2.58
N SER A 126 11.70 18.03 2.41
CA SER A 126 10.58 17.37 1.75
C SER A 126 10.59 17.59 0.23
N SER A 127 11.44 16.86 -0.48
CA SER A 127 11.48 16.87 -1.95
C SER A 127 11.56 15.45 -2.51
N CYS A 128 10.85 15.21 -3.62
CA CYS A 128 10.89 13.94 -4.32
C CYS A 128 12.32 13.65 -4.80
N GLN A 129 12.88 12.53 -4.36
CA GLN A 129 14.29 12.21 -4.61
C GLN A 129 14.62 11.96 -6.08
N PHE A 130 13.62 11.70 -6.93
CA PHE A 130 13.83 11.53 -8.36
C PHE A 130 14.01 12.83 -9.14
N CYS A 131 13.34 13.91 -8.73
CA CYS A 131 13.26 15.14 -9.54
C CYS A 131 13.53 16.43 -8.75
N TYR A 132 13.55 16.37 -7.42
CA TYR A 132 13.75 17.48 -6.49
C TYR A 132 12.81 18.70 -6.70
N ALA A 133 11.73 18.54 -7.47
CA ALA A 133 10.88 19.66 -7.89
C ALA A 133 9.73 19.98 -6.92
N LEU A 134 9.16 18.94 -6.30
CA LEU A 134 7.98 19.06 -5.44
C LEU A 134 8.10 18.13 -4.23
N THR A 135 7.33 18.44 -3.20
CA THR A 135 7.24 17.61 -1.99
C THR A 135 6.73 16.21 -2.27
N GLU A 136 7.42 15.22 -1.70
CA GLU A 136 7.11 13.81 -1.88
C GLU A 136 5.78 13.44 -1.18
N SER A 137 4.71 13.36 -1.96
CA SER A 137 3.45 12.70 -1.57
C SER A 137 3.29 11.37 -2.30
N LEU A 138 2.42 10.47 -1.81
CA LEU A 138 2.12 9.22 -2.50
C LEU A 138 1.64 9.44 -3.94
N ALA A 139 0.73 10.41 -4.15
CA ALA A 139 0.22 10.73 -5.46
C ALA A 139 1.35 11.26 -6.36
N TYR A 140 2.18 12.17 -5.86
CA TYR A 140 3.30 12.70 -6.64
C TYR A 140 4.30 11.61 -7.00
N LEU A 141 4.77 10.86 -6.00
CA LEU A 141 5.74 9.78 -6.18
C LEU A 141 5.25 8.75 -7.20
N PHE A 142 4.02 8.28 -7.11
CA PHE A 142 3.53 7.18 -7.95
C PHE A 142 2.95 7.62 -9.30
N LEU A 143 2.51 8.87 -9.46
CA LEU A 143 1.76 9.30 -10.66
C LEU A 143 2.35 10.50 -11.38
N HIS A 144 2.81 11.52 -10.65
CA HIS A 144 3.14 12.83 -11.24
C HIS A 144 4.64 13.13 -11.34
N CYS A 145 5.48 12.40 -10.60
CA CYS A 145 6.92 12.53 -10.73
C CYS A 145 7.34 12.21 -12.17
N PRO A 146 8.21 12.99 -12.83
CA PRO A 146 8.63 12.74 -14.21
C PRO A 146 9.14 11.31 -14.46
N TYR A 147 9.82 10.73 -13.47
CA TYR A 147 10.25 9.33 -13.50
C TYR A 147 9.06 8.37 -13.60
N SER A 148 8.06 8.55 -12.75
CA SER A 148 6.86 7.72 -12.69
C SER A 148 5.96 7.94 -13.89
N SER A 149 5.76 9.20 -14.32
CA SER A 149 5.00 9.53 -15.53
C SER A 149 5.64 8.88 -16.77
N GLY A 150 6.97 8.87 -16.88
CA GLY A 150 7.66 8.17 -17.97
C GLY A 150 7.39 6.67 -18.01
N LEU A 151 7.29 6.00 -16.85
CA LEU A 151 6.88 4.59 -16.78
C LEU A 151 5.43 4.43 -17.25
N TRP A 152 4.54 5.27 -16.74
CA TRP A 152 3.14 5.20 -17.10
C TRP A 152 2.90 5.44 -18.59
N ASP A 153 3.49 6.49 -19.16
CA ASP A 153 3.35 6.84 -20.58
C ASP A 153 3.81 5.67 -21.47
N TYR A 154 4.94 5.05 -21.12
CA TYR A 154 5.44 3.89 -21.83
C TYR A 154 4.43 2.75 -21.80
N PHE A 155 3.98 2.29 -20.63
CA PHE A 155 3.09 1.13 -20.53
C PHE A 155 1.67 1.44 -21.02
N LEU A 156 1.12 2.62 -20.77
CA LEU A 156 -0.19 3.01 -21.29
C LEU A 156 -0.24 3.00 -22.81
N SER A 157 0.84 3.43 -23.47
CA SER A 157 0.95 3.36 -24.92
C SER A 157 0.84 1.92 -25.46
N LEU A 158 1.27 0.92 -24.68
CA LEU A 158 1.20 -0.49 -25.07
C LEU A 158 -0.23 -1.02 -25.02
N PHE A 159 -1.01 -0.64 -24.00
CA PHE A 159 -2.41 -1.06 -23.83
C PHE A 159 -3.41 -0.16 -24.57
N ARG A 160 -2.99 0.99 -25.11
CA ARG A 160 -3.88 2.02 -25.67
C ARG A 160 -4.96 2.47 -24.68
N VAL A 161 -4.58 2.55 -23.40
CA VAL A 161 -5.45 3.03 -22.33
C VAL A 161 -5.05 4.48 -22.04
N HIS A 162 -6.05 5.34 -21.90
CA HIS A 162 -5.85 6.69 -21.36
C HIS A 162 -6.26 6.67 -19.90
N LEU A 163 -5.30 6.95 -19.02
CA LEU A 163 -5.57 7.20 -17.61
C LEU A 163 -5.55 8.70 -17.36
N SER A 164 -6.62 9.21 -16.76
CA SER A 164 -6.61 10.55 -16.19
C SER A 164 -5.90 10.49 -14.84
N PHE A 165 -4.68 11.01 -14.74
CA PHE A 165 -3.90 11.05 -13.50
C PHE A 165 -4.42 12.04 -12.45
N GLN A 166 -5.63 12.60 -12.59
CA GLN A 166 -6.25 13.47 -11.58
C GLN A 166 -6.71 12.72 -10.31
N LEU A 167 -6.29 11.46 -10.18
CA LEU A 167 -6.83 10.45 -9.29
C LEU A 167 -5.72 9.96 -8.34
N SER A 168 -6.08 9.54 -7.12
CA SER A 168 -5.11 8.97 -6.19
C SER A 168 -4.59 7.60 -6.67
N PRO A 169 -3.46 7.08 -6.16
CA PRO A 169 -3.01 5.72 -6.49
C PRO A 169 -4.05 4.62 -6.20
N LEU A 170 -4.99 4.87 -5.27
CA LEU A 170 -6.11 3.96 -4.99
C LEU A 170 -7.14 4.00 -6.11
N ASP A 171 -7.52 5.17 -6.57
CA ASP A 171 -8.49 5.35 -7.65
C ASP A 171 -7.97 4.75 -8.97
N LEU A 172 -6.68 4.89 -9.24
CA LEU A 172 -5.99 4.18 -10.32
C LEU A 172 -6.14 2.66 -10.19
N PHE A 173 -5.99 2.13 -8.98
CA PHE A 173 -6.12 0.70 -8.75
C PHE A 173 -7.58 0.24 -8.93
N ILE A 174 -8.55 1.03 -8.49
CA ILE A 174 -9.99 0.77 -8.68
C ILE A 174 -10.36 0.80 -10.16
N SER A 175 -9.84 1.77 -10.93
CA SER A 175 -10.09 1.83 -12.37
C SER A 175 -9.47 0.64 -13.11
N THR A 176 -8.28 0.21 -12.67
CA THR A 176 -7.58 -0.97 -13.18
C THR A 176 -8.40 -2.25 -13.02
N ILE A 177 -8.95 -2.51 -11.83
CA ILE A 177 -9.75 -3.73 -11.58
C ILE A 177 -11.14 -3.67 -12.21
N SER A 178 -11.62 -2.47 -12.55
CA SER A 178 -12.93 -2.25 -13.18
C SER A 178 -12.87 -2.24 -14.71
N TRP A 179 -11.67 -2.37 -15.28
CA TRP A 179 -11.49 -2.35 -16.73
C TRP A 179 -12.14 -3.56 -17.38
N LYS A 180 -13.09 -3.30 -18.30
CA LYS A 180 -13.79 -4.33 -19.08
C LYS A 180 -12.90 -4.82 -20.23
N ALA A 181 -11.93 -5.67 -19.90
CA ALA A 181 -11.08 -6.38 -20.85
C ALA A 181 -11.32 -7.90 -20.77
N SER A 182 -10.71 -8.67 -21.66
CA SER A 182 -10.69 -10.12 -21.50
C SER A 182 -9.94 -10.54 -20.25
N PRO A 183 -10.23 -11.72 -19.66
CA PRO A 183 -9.54 -12.20 -18.47
C PRO A 183 -8.01 -12.13 -18.59
N GLN A 184 -7.46 -12.53 -19.74
CA GLN A 184 -6.02 -12.47 -19.98
C GLN A 184 -5.47 -11.04 -19.96
N VAL A 185 -6.11 -10.13 -20.68
CA VAL A 185 -5.65 -8.74 -20.82
C VAL A 185 -5.85 -7.96 -19.52
N GLY A 186 -6.98 -8.16 -18.83
CA GLY A 186 -7.27 -7.52 -17.54
C GLY A 186 -6.28 -7.95 -16.45
N ASN A 187 -5.95 -9.24 -16.38
CA ASN A 187 -4.95 -9.73 -15.43
C ASN A 187 -3.52 -9.30 -15.83
N LEU A 188 -3.21 -9.21 -17.12
CA LEU A 188 -1.93 -8.65 -17.59
C LEU A 188 -1.79 -7.17 -17.24
N TRP A 189 -2.87 -6.40 -17.38
CA TRP A 189 -2.91 -4.99 -17.00
C TRP A 189 -2.80 -4.80 -15.49
N LEU A 190 -3.53 -5.59 -14.70
CA LEU A 190 -3.37 -5.62 -13.25
C LEU A 190 -1.92 -5.92 -12.85
N THR A 191 -1.30 -6.91 -13.49
CA THR A 191 0.11 -7.23 -13.26
C THR A 191 0.99 -6.03 -13.62
N THR A 192 0.75 -5.39 -14.76
CA THR A 192 1.49 -4.20 -15.20
C THR A 192 1.44 -3.06 -14.18
N VAL A 193 0.24 -2.71 -13.71
CA VAL A 193 0.04 -1.66 -12.70
C VAL A 193 0.80 -1.98 -11.42
N VAL A 194 0.69 -3.21 -10.94
CA VAL A 194 1.39 -3.67 -9.74
C VAL A 194 2.91 -3.62 -9.92
N GLN A 195 3.43 -3.99 -11.10
CA GLN A 195 4.85 -3.94 -11.41
C GLN A 195 5.39 -2.51 -11.49
N ILE A 196 4.63 -1.58 -12.08
CA ILE A 196 5.03 -0.16 -12.17
C ILE A 196 5.14 0.42 -10.76
N LEU A 197 4.10 0.26 -9.94
CA LEU A 197 4.10 0.76 -8.57
C LEU A 197 5.24 0.15 -7.75
N TRP A 198 5.48 -1.15 -7.90
CA TRP A 198 6.61 -1.79 -7.23
C TRP A 198 7.97 -1.27 -7.71
N ALA A 199 8.16 -1.09 -9.01
CA ALA A 199 9.42 -0.59 -9.57
C ALA A 199 9.73 0.85 -9.12
N ILE A 200 8.71 1.72 -9.06
CA ILE A 200 8.84 3.09 -8.53
C ILE A 200 9.28 3.02 -7.06
N TRP A 201 8.57 2.24 -6.25
CA TRP A 201 8.88 2.11 -4.82
C TRP A 201 10.27 1.53 -4.57
N TYR A 202 10.64 0.51 -5.34
CA TYR A 202 11.95 -0.11 -5.27
C TYR A 202 13.06 0.87 -5.65
N ALA A 203 12.93 1.56 -6.79
CA ALA A 203 13.90 2.55 -7.23
C ALA A 203 14.05 3.70 -6.23
N ARG A 204 12.94 4.17 -5.63
CA ARG A 204 12.96 5.22 -4.61
C ARG A 204 13.73 4.78 -3.36
N ASN A 205 13.50 3.56 -2.89
CA ASN A 205 14.20 3.04 -1.72
C ASN A 205 15.68 2.79 -1.99
N ARG A 206 16.03 2.30 -3.19
CA ARG A 206 17.43 2.14 -3.62
C ARG A 206 18.16 3.48 -3.65
N LEU A 207 17.49 4.53 -4.13
CA LEU A 207 18.06 5.87 -4.14
C LEU A 207 18.28 6.42 -2.72
N ILE A 208 17.31 6.24 -1.82
CA ILE A 208 17.38 6.82 -0.47
C ILE A 208 18.32 6.08 0.47
N PHE A 209 18.29 4.75 0.44
CA PHE A 209 19.01 3.93 1.40
C PHE A 209 20.37 3.43 0.89
N GLU A 210 20.58 3.44 -0.43
CA GLU A 210 21.78 2.89 -1.06
C GLU A 210 22.44 3.87 -2.06
N ASP A 211 21.94 5.11 -2.16
CA ASP A 211 22.41 6.13 -3.12
C ASP A 211 22.51 5.61 -4.57
N CYS A 212 21.61 4.69 -4.91
CA CYS A 212 21.64 3.97 -6.18
C CYS A 212 20.48 4.42 -7.08
N PHE A 213 20.79 5.29 -8.05
CA PHE A 213 19.83 5.70 -9.06
C PHE A 213 19.60 4.60 -10.10
N ILE A 214 18.33 4.19 -10.26
CA ILE A 214 17.90 3.25 -11.29
C ILE A 214 17.34 4.04 -12.48
N PRO A 215 17.96 3.97 -13.67
CA PRO A 215 17.43 4.66 -14.85
C PRO A 215 16.05 4.13 -15.26
N LEU A 216 15.24 5.01 -15.84
CA LEU A 216 13.89 4.69 -16.34
C LEU A 216 13.88 3.45 -17.27
N ILE A 217 14.83 3.41 -18.21
CA ILE A 217 14.99 2.30 -19.15
C ILE A 217 15.29 0.97 -18.45
N SER A 218 16.05 1.00 -17.36
CA SER A 218 16.34 -0.20 -16.55
C SER A 218 15.08 -0.72 -15.87
N SER A 219 14.25 0.20 -15.34
CA SER A 219 12.95 -0.14 -14.75
C SER A 219 11.96 -0.69 -15.78
N ILE A 220 11.88 -0.10 -16.97
CA ILE A 220 11.08 -0.63 -18.09
C ILE A 220 11.56 -2.06 -18.44
N SER A 221 12.87 -2.25 -18.59
CA SER A 221 13.45 -3.55 -18.93
C SER A 221 13.14 -4.60 -17.87
N PHE A 222 13.25 -4.25 -16.59
CA PHE A 222 12.89 -5.12 -15.47
C PHE A 222 11.42 -5.55 -15.53
N ILE A 223 10.50 -4.61 -15.75
CA ILE A 223 9.07 -4.92 -15.86
C ILE A 223 8.81 -5.85 -17.05
N HIS A 224 9.42 -5.60 -18.21
CA HIS A 224 9.35 -6.50 -19.37
C HIS A 224 9.84 -7.92 -19.08
N MET A 225 10.94 -8.07 -18.34
CA MET A 225 11.43 -9.38 -17.93
C MET A 225 10.40 -10.14 -17.10
N THR A 226 9.71 -9.45 -16.20
CA THR A 226 8.71 -10.10 -15.34
C THR A 226 7.54 -10.68 -16.14
N PHE A 227 7.15 -10.06 -17.27
CA PHE A 227 6.11 -10.62 -18.14
C PHE A 227 6.54 -11.87 -18.88
N LYS A 228 7.84 -11.99 -19.22
CA LYS A 228 8.37 -13.23 -19.81
C LYS A 228 8.23 -14.41 -18.84
N ASP A 229 8.41 -14.15 -17.55
CA ASP A 229 8.21 -15.16 -16.50
C ASP A 229 6.71 -15.43 -16.23
N CYS A 230 5.86 -14.41 -16.33
CA CYS A 230 4.40 -14.54 -16.20
C CYS A 230 3.77 -15.42 -17.29
N ASN A 231 4.41 -15.63 -18.44
CA ASN A 231 3.93 -16.58 -19.47
C ASN A 231 3.74 -18.02 -18.94
N ARG A 232 4.36 -18.36 -17.81
CA ARG A 232 4.22 -19.66 -17.15
C ARG A 232 2.97 -19.76 -16.27
N LEU A 233 2.34 -18.64 -15.96
CA LEU A 233 1.24 -18.53 -15.02
C LEU A 233 -0.05 -18.36 -15.81
N ASN A 234 -1.10 -19.11 -15.48
CA ASN A 234 -2.37 -19.04 -16.21
C ASN A 234 -3.06 -17.69 -15.92
N ILE A 235 -2.96 -16.76 -16.87
CA ILE A 235 -3.53 -15.39 -16.78
C ILE A 235 -5.00 -15.37 -17.23
N GLY A 236 -5.60 -16.54 -17.54
CA GLY A 236 -6.96 -16.63 -18.10
C GLY A 236 -6.96 -16.59 -19.63
N GLY A 237 -8.16 -16.67 -20.23
CA GLY A 237 -8.34 -16.64 -21.68
C GLY A 237 -8.55 -15.23 -22.24
N MET A 238 -8.19 -15.02 -23.50
CA MET A 238 -8.52 -13.81 -24.26
C MET A 238 -9.85 -13.96 -25.03
N HIS A 239 -10.42 -12.85 -25.51
CA HIS A 239 -11.60 -12.85 -26.37
C HIS A 239 -11.27 -12.97 -27.87
N ASN A 240 -9.98 -13.11 -28.21
CA ASN A 240 -9.49 -13.19 -29.59
C ASN A 240 -9.85 -11.97 -30.45
N THR A 241 -9.81 -10.77 -29.85
CA THR A 241 -10.02 -9.49 -30.52
C THR A 241 -8.70 -8.78 -30.80
N GLN A 242 -8.69 -7.81 -31.72
CA GLN A 242 -7.50 -6.99 -31.97
C GLN A 242 -7.06 -6.18 -30.74
N SER A 243 -8.01 -5.73 -29.92
CA SER A 243 -7.74 -5.05 -28.65
C SER A 243 -6.96 -5.91 -27.67
N ASP A 244 -7.15 -7.23 -27.72
CA ASP A 244 -6.46 -8.17 -26.85
C ASP A 244 -5.08 -8.53 -27.38
N LEU A 245 -4.98 -8.79 -28.69
CA LEU A 245 -3.73 -9.21 -29.33
C LEU A 245 -2.64 -8.15 -29.25
N LEU A 246 -3.01 -6.86 -29.32
CA LEU A 246 -2.06 -5.76 -29.37
C LEU A 246 -1.15 -5.68 -28.11
N PRO A 247 -1.68 -5.56 -26.87
CA PRO A 247 -0.84 -5.54 -25.67
C PRO A 247 -0.09 -6.87 -25.47
N LEU A 248 -0.70 -8.01 -25.79
CA LEU A 248 -0.06 -9.33 -25.69
C LEU A 248 1.18 -9.42 -26.59
N HIS A 249 1.05 -9.02 -27.86
CA HIS A 249 2.17 -9.02 -28.80
C HIS A 249 3.28 -8.06 -28.37
N ARG A 250 2.92 -6.83 -27.98
CA ARG A 250 3.89 -5.79 -27.57
C ARG A 250 4.67 -6.17 -26.31
N LEU A 251 4.01 -6.85 -25.36
CA LEU A 251 4.63 -7.34 -24.13
C LEU A 251 5.23 -8.75 -24.27
N ARG A 252 5.17 -9.34 -25.48
CA ARG A 252 5.65 -10.70 -25.79
C ARG A 252 5.06 -11.76 -24.86
N VAL A 253 3.78 -11.60 -24.53
CA VAL A 253 2.98 -12.55 -23.75
C VAL A 253 2.27 -13.50 -24.70
N ARG A 254 2.31 -14.81 -24.42
CA ARG A 254 1.67 -15.83 -25.25
C ARG A 254 0.14 -15.70 -25.19
N PRO A 255 -0.57 -15.53 -26.32
CA PRO A 255 -2.02 -15.51 -26.32
C PRO A 255 -2.62 -16.83 -25.82
N CYS A 256 -3.65 -16.74 -24.98
CA CYS A 256 -4.42 -17.88 -24.48
C CYS A 256 -5.82 -17.83 -25.10
N PRO A 257 -6.02 -18.39 -26.31
CA PRO A 257 -7.30 -18.32 -26.99
C PRO A 257 -8.41 -19.02 -26.17
N PRO A 258 -9.68 -18.62 -26.36
CA PRO A 258 -10.78 -19.30 -25.71
C PRO A 258 -10.83 -20.76 -26.17
N ARG A 259 -11.33 -21.65 -25.31
CA ARG A 259 -11.56 -23.05 -25.71
C ARG A 259 -12.51 -23.07 -26.91
N ALA A 260 -12.19 -23.86 -27.92
CA ALA A 260 -13.07 -24.04 -29.06
C ALA A 260 -14.47 -24.48 -28.58
N PRO A 261 -15.56 -23.90 -29.13
CA PRO A 261 -16.90 -24.32 -28.77
C PRO A 261 -17.07 -25.80 -29.10
N ARG A 262 -17.66 -26.56 -28.17
CA ARG A 262 -18.02 -27.95 -28.43
C ARG A 262 -19.26 -27.94 -29.33
N ILE A 263 -19.10 -28.33 -30.59
CA ILE A 263 -20.22 -28.54 -31.51
C ILE A 263 -20.92 -29.82 -31.03
N ILE A 264 -22.19 -29.69 -30.65
CA ILE A 264 -23.05 -30.83 -30.29
C ILE A 264 -24.07 -30.93 -31.41
N GLU A 265 -24.01 -32.03 -32.17
CA GLU A 265 -25.05 -32.33 -33.15
C GLU A 265 -26.35 -32.65 -32.42
N VAL A 266 -27.41 -31.92 -32.76
CA VAL A 266 -28.76 -32.16 -32.24
C VAL A 266 -29.62 -32.65 -33.40
N TYR A 267 -30.06 -33.90 -33.32
CA TYR A 267 -30.97 -34.49 -34.29
C TYR A 267 -32.40 -34.14 -33.89
N TYR A 268 -33.12 -33.41 -34.74
CA TYR A 268 -34.54 -33.19 -34.56
C TYR A 268 -35.31 -34.50 -34.80
N ARG A 269 -36.12 -34.91 -33.82
CA ARG A 269 -37.10 -35.99 -34.00
C ARG A 269 -38.50 -35.37 -33.98
N PRO A 270 -39.26 -35.44 -35.10
CA PRO A 270 -40.64 -34.96 -35.09
C PRO A 270 -41.48 -35.79 -34.10
N PRO A 271 -42.48 -35.17 -33.43
CA PRO A 271 -43.37 -35.89 -32.54
C PRO A 271 -44.14 -36.98 -33.29
N HIS A 272 -44.38 -38.11 -32.62
CA HIS A 272 -45.19 -39.18 -33.19
C HIS A 272 -46.59 -38.65 -33.50
N SER A 273 -47.02 -38.77 -34.75
CA SER A 273 -48.39 -38.47 -35.17
C SER A 273 -49.34 -39.38 -34.40
N THR A 274 -50.02 -38.85 -33.39
CA THR A 274 -51.20 -39.48 -32.81
C THR A 274 -52.28 -39.46 -33.89
N LEU A 275 -52.39 -40.56 -34.64
CA LEU A 275 -53.56 -40.84 -35.46
C LEU A 275 -54.75 -40.99 -34.51
N ALA A 276 -55.69 -40.05 -34.59
CA ALA A 276 -57.01 -40.12 -34.00
C ALA A 276 -57.96 -40.91 -34.91
#